data_AF-A0A8B7ES16-F1
#
_entry.id   AF-A0A8B7ES16-F1
#
_cell.length_a   1.000
_cell.length_b   1.000
_cell.length_c   1.000
_cell.angle_alpha   90.00
_cell.angle_beta   90.00
_cell.angle_gamma   90.00
#
_symmetry.space_group_name_H-M   'P 1'
#
loop_
_entity.id
_entity.type
_entity.pdbx_description
1 polymer ?
#
loop_
_entity_poly.entity_id
_entity_poly.type
_entity_poly.pdbx_seq_one_letter_code
_entity_poly.pdbx_strand_id
1 'polypeptide(L)'
;MDWPHNLLLLLTISIFLGLGQPRSPKGKRKGQGRAGPLAPGPPQVPLDLVSRMKPYARMEEYERNLEEMVAQLRNSSELAKRKCEVNLQLWLSNKRSLSPWGYSINHDPSRIPADLPEARCLCLGCVNPFTMQEDRSMVSVPVFSQVPVRRRLCPPPPRLGPCRQRAVMETLAVGCTCIF
;
A
#
# COMPACT_ATOMS: atom_id res chain seq x y z
N MET A 1 23.49 -50.69 18.52
CA MET A 1 23.44 -50.60 19.99
C MET A 1 22.82 -49.27 20.37
N ASP A 2 21.63 -49.13 20.95
CA ASP A 2 20.51 -50.01 21.24
C ASP A 2 19.30 -49.07 21.49
N TRP A 3 18.12 -49.46 21.01
CA TRP A 3 16.82 -48.86 21.33
C TRP A 3 16.24 -49.61 22.55
N PRO A 4 15.37 -49.02 23.39
CA PRO A 4 13.92 -49.33 23.24
C PRO A 4 13.03 -48.10 23.59
N HIS A 5 11.91 -47.84 22.90
CA HIS A 5 10.62 -48.55 22.91
C HIS A 5 9.93 -48.52 24.28
N ASN A 6 9.00 -47.57 24.44
CA ASN A 6 7.72 -47.76 25.14
C ASN A 6 6.66 -47.36 24.09
N LEU A 7 6.08 -48.28 23.30
CA LEU A 7 4.97 -49.19 23.63
C LEU A 7 3.77 -48.41 24.19
N LEU A 8 2.91 -47.89 23.31
CA LEU A 8 1.67 -48.52 22.80
C LEU A 8 0.59 -48.65 23.88
N LEU A 9 -0.54 -47.95 23.69
CA LEU A 9 -1.94 -48.23 24.05
C LEU A 9 -2.73 -46.92 23.81
N LEU A 10 -3.92 -46.81 23.22
CA LEU A 10 -4.80 -47.64 22.41
C LEU A 10 -5.85 -46.66 21.81
N LEU A 11 -6.42 -47.00 20.66
CA LEU A 11 -7.52 -46.31 19.98
C LEU A 11 -8.84 -46.41 20.77
N THR A 12 -9.68 -45.38 20.74
CA THR A 12 -11.15 -45.56 20.59
C THR A 12 -11.81 -44.38 19.88
N ILE A 13 -12.64 -44.75 18.91
CA ILE A 13 -13.45 -43.99 17.97
C ILE A 13 -14.75 -43.52 18.66
N SER A 14 -15.30 -42.36 18.26
CA SER A 14 -16.73 -42.07 18.46
C SER A 14 -17.28 -41.27 17.28
N ILE A 15 -17.92 -42.03 16.39
CA ILE A 15 -18.81 -41.61 15.32
C ILE A 15 -20.14 -41.23 15.98
N PHE A 16 -20.66 -40.03 15.72
CA PHE A 16 -22.09 -39.77 15.83
C PHE A 16 -22.65 -39.38 14.46
N LEU A 17 -23.23 -40.40 13.82
CA LEU A 17 -24.22 -40.30 12.76
C LEU A 17 -25.51 -39.74 13.37
N GLY A 18 -25.98 -38.60 12.86
CA GLY A 18 -27.34 -38.10 13.05
C GLY A 18 -28.03 -37.99 11.69
N LEU A 19 -28.96 -38.91 11.44
CA LEU A 19 -29.77 -39.06 10.23
C LEU A 19 -30.75 -37.89 10.00
N GLY A 20 -30.78 -37.40 8.75
CA GLY A 20 -31.96 -37.32 7.87
C GLY A 20 -33.26 -36.62 8.31
N GLN A 21 -33.52 -35.45 7.68
CA GLN A 21 -34.75 -34.97 6.98
C GLN A 21 -36.10 -34.84 7.75
N PRO A 22 -37.03 -33.89 7.38
CA PRO A 22 -37.51 -33.67 6.01
C PRO A 22 -37.83 -32.21 5.57
N ARG A 23 -38.16 -32.08 4.27
CA ARG A 23 -38.66 -30.92 3.53
C ARG A 23 -40.18 -30.69 3.70
N SER A 24 -40.61 -29.46 3.34
CA SER A 24 -41.88 -29.04 2.70
C SER A 24 -42.90 -28.29 3.61
N PRO A 25 -43.87 -27.49 3.11
CA PRO A 25 -43.97 -26.65 1.89
C PRO A 25 -44.38 -25.17 2.17
N LYS A 26 -44.51 -24.39 1.08
CA LYS A 26 -45.11 -23.04 0.93
C LYS A 26 -46.33 -22.73 1.83
N GLY A 27 -46.32 -21.53 2.42
CA GLY A 27 -47.52 -20.82 2.89
C GLY A 27 -47.49 -19.34 2.49
N LYS A 28 -48.23 -18.97 1.44
CA LYS A 28 -48.64 -17.58 1.16
C LYS A 28 -49.73 -17.19 2.17
N ARG A 29 -49.51 -16.19 3.01
CA ARG A 29 -50.60 -15.40 3.60
C ARG A 29 -50.32 -13.91 3.43
N LYS A 30 -51.20 -13.30 2.64
CA LYS A 30 -51.35 -11.86 2.42
C LYS A 30 -51.93 -11.27 3.71
N GLY A 31 -51.10 -10.59 4.49
CA GLY A 31 -51.50 -9.84 5.68
C GLY A 31 -51.23 -8.36 5.45
N GLN A 32 -52.30 -7.59 5.28
CA GLN A 32 -52.27 -6.15 5.11
C GLN A 32 -52.05 -5.51 6.49
N GLY A 33 -50.82 -5.12 6.77
CA GLY A 33 -50.39 -4.55 8.06
C GLY A 33 -49.94 -3.10 7.89
N ARG A 34 -50.72 -2.21 8.50
CA ARG A 34 -50.61 -0.76 8.65
C ARG A 34 -49.17 -0.22 8.78
N ALA A 35 -48.87 0.86 8.05
CA ALA A 35 -47.61 1.60 8.12
C ALA A 35 -47.44 2.28 9.51
N GLY A 36 -46.36 1.95 10.20
CA GLY A 36 -45.84 2.70 11.34
C GLY A 36 -44.56 3.45 10.93
N PRO A 37 -44.20 4.58 11.58
CA PRO A 37 -43.08 5.42 11.15
C PRO A 37 -41.75 4.71 11.40
N LEU A 38 -40.96 4.49 10.33
CA LEU A 38 -39.58 4.01 10.44
C LEU A 38 -38.68 5.12 11.00
N ALA A 39 -37.95 4.80 12.06
CA ALA A 39 -36.77 5.56 12.47
C ALA A 39 -35.68 5.48 11.37
N PRO A 40 -34.87 6.53 11.13
CA PRO A 40 -33.80 6.46 10.15
C PRO A 40 -32.68 5.56 10.67
N GLY A 41 -32.50 4.40 10.04
CA GLY A 41 -31.30 3.59 10.21
C GLY A 41 -30.06 4.29 9.61
N PRO A 42 -28.84 3.92 10.02
CA PRO A 42 -27.62 4.53 9.50
C PRO A 42 -27.55 4.33 7.97
N PRO A 43 -27.02 5.31 7.22
CA PRO A 43 -27.00 5.26 5.76
C PRO A 43 -26.22 4.04 5.29
N GLN A 44 -26.96 3.05 4.78
CA GLN A 44 -26.38 1.93 4.05
C GLN A 44 -25.99 2.46 2.68
N VAL A 45 -24.72 2.84 2.54
CA VAL A 45 -24.16 3.17 1.23
C VAL A 45 -24.32 1.91 0.37
N PRO A 46 -25.00 1.97 -0.79
CA PRO A 46 -25.18 0.80 -1.64
C PRO A 46 -23.81 0.23 -2.02
N LEU A 47 -23.59 -1.08 -1.79
CA LEU A 47 -22.37 -1.78 -2.19
C LEU A 47 -22.06 -1.58 -3.70
N ASP A 48 -23.07 -1.27 -4.50
CA ASP A 48 -22.95 -0.95 -5.91
C ASP A 48 -22.12 0.31 -6.21
N LEU A 49 -22.03 1.25 -5.27
CA LEU A 49 -21.20 2.44 -5.42
C LEU A 49 -19.71 2.13 -5.15
N VAL A 50 -19.43 1.15 -4.28
CA VAL A 50 -18.06 0.65 -4.02
C VAL A 50 -17.60 -0.27 -5.15
N SER A 51 -18.53 -0.97 -5.81
CA SER A 51 -18.26 -1.94 -6.87
C SER A 51 -17.98 -1.31 -8.25
N ARG A 52 -18.43 -0.07 -8.49
CA ARG A 52 -18.31 0.60 -9.80
C ARG A 52 -16.92 1.16 -10.12
N MET A 53 -15.97 1.11 -9.19
CA MET A 53 -14.59 1.52 -9.46
C MET A 53 -13.84 0.33 -10.04
N LYS A 54 -13.78 0.22 -11.37
CA LYS A 54 -12.93 -0.77 -12.05
C LYS A 54 -11.52 -0.68 -11.44
N PRO A 55 -10.97 -1.74 -10.82
CA PRO A 55 -9.64 -1.71 -10.21
C PRO A 55 -8.55 -1.28 -11.20
N TYR A 56 -8.81 -1.51 -12.48
CA TYR A 56 -7.96 -1.13 -13.59
C TYR A 56 -7.89 0.38 -13.85
N ALA A 57 -9.00 1.11 -13.68
CA ALA A 57 -9.04 2.57 -13.87
C ALA A 57 -8.18 3.31 -12.83
N ARG A 58 -8.03 2.74 -11.62
CA ARG A 58 -7.16 3.29 -10.57
C ARG A 58 -5.67 3.13 -10.87
N MET A 59 -5.28 2.03 -11.53
CA MET A 59 -3.86 1.75 -11.81
C MET A 59 -3.33 2.57 -12.98
N GLU A 60 -4.09 2.74 -14.05
CA GLU A 60 -3.68 3.56 -15.20
C GLU A 60 -3.59 5.04 -14.85
N GLU A 61 -4.53 5.54 -14.04
CA GLU A 61 -4.49 6.91 -13.52
C GLU A 61 -3.31 7.11 -12.55
N TYR A 62 -3.04 6.12 -11.71
CA TYR A 62 -1.86 6.13 -10.84
C TYR A 62 -0.55 6.18 -11.65
N GLU A 63 -0.40 5.32 -12.67
CA GLU A 63 0.75 5.29 -13.56
C GLU A 63 0.94 6.66 -14.26
N ARG A 64 -0.14 7.25 -14.78
CA ARG A 64 -0.11 8.58 -15.42
C ARG A 64 0.31 9.68 -14.44
N ASN A 65 -0.25 9.69 -13.23
CA ASN A 65 0.08 10.70 -12.22
C ASN A 65 1.54 10.59 -11.77
N LEU A 66 2.07 9.37 -11.67
CA LEU A 66 3.49 9.16 -11.39
C LEU A 66 4.38 9.66 -12.53
N GLU A 67 4.03 9.35 -13.78
CA GLU A 67 4.79 9.81 -14.95
C GLU A 67 4.82 11.34 -15.03
N GLU A 68 3.69 12.01 -14.77
CA GLU A 68 3.62 13.47 -14.72
C GLU A 68 4.52 14.04 -13.61
N MET A 69 4.44 13.48 -12.40
CA MET A 69 5.31 13.89 -11.29
C MET A 69 6.79 13.68 -11.63
N VAL A 70 7.16 12.56 -12.24
CA VAL A 70 8.54 12.28 -12.68
C VAL A 70 8.99 13.28 -13.73
N ALA A 71 8.13 13.62 -14.69
CA ALA A 71 8.42 14.63 -15.71
C ALA A 71 8.66 16.01 -15.09
N GLN A 72 7.82 16.43 -14.13
CA GLN A 72 8.01 17.66 -13.38
C GLN A 72 9.35 17.67 -12.63
N LEU A 73 9.68 16.58 -11.94
CA LEU A 73 10.94 16.44 -11.21
C LEU A 73 12.16 16.55 -12.13
N ARG A 74 12.12 15.89 -13.30
CA ARG A 74 13.20 15.97 -14.32
C ARG A 74 13.35 17.35 -14.93
N ASN A 75 12.24 18.05 -15.17
CA ASN A 75 12.24 19.39 -15.73
C ASN A 75 12.66 20.46 -14.70
N SER A 76 12.51 20.16 -13.41
CA SER A 76 12.96 21.01 -12.32
C SER A 76 14.42 20.72 -11.94
N SER A 77 15.16 21.73 -11.49
CA SER A 77 16.47 21.53 -10.87
C SER A 77 16.40 20.93 -9.45
N GLU A 78 15.23 20.44 -9.02
CA GLU A 78 15.01 19.92 -7.66
C GLU A 78 15.73 18.60 -7.40
N LEU A 79 15.98 17.78 -8.43
CA LEU A 79 16.76 16.54 -8.30
C LEU A 79 18.22 16.80 -7.85
N ALA A 80 18.74 18.01 -8.09
CA ALA A 80 20.12 18.38 -7.76
C ALA A 80 20.26 19.10 -6.40
N LYS A 81 19.16 19.53 -5.78
CA LYS A 81 19.21 20.28 -4.51
C LYS A 81 19.40 19.32 -3.33
N ARG A 82 20.63 19.21 -2.86
CA ARG A 82 21.02 18.41 -1.69
C ARG A 82 21.23 19.21 -0.40
N LYS A 83 20.79 20.48 -0.37
CA LYS A 83 21.06 21.35 0.77
C LYS A 83 20.06 21.09 1.89
N CYS A 84 20.56 20.83 3.09
CA CYS A 84 19.77 20.81 4.32
C CYS A 84 19.30 22.25 4.62
N GLU A 85 18.12 22.60 4.13
CA GLU A 85 17.51 23.91 4.32
C GLU A 85 15.99 23.77 4.36
N VAL A 86 15.38 24.48 5.31
CA VAL A 86 13.93 24.56 5.45
C VAL A 86 13.49 25.95 5.02
N ASN A 87 12.41 26.01 4.26
CA ASN A 87 11.77 27.27 3.90
C ASN A 87 10.33 27.26 4.44
N LEU A 88 10.12 28.00 5.53
CA LEU A 88 8.82 28.10 6.19
C LEU A 88 7.77 28.89 5.39
N GLN A 89 8.18 29.68 4.39
CA GLN A 89 7.28 30.43 3.51
C GLN A 89 6.72 29.55 2.36
N LEU A 90 7.32 28.39 2.12
CA LEU A 90 6.82 27.43 1.13
C LEU A 90 5.75 26.52 1.73
N TRP A 91 4.75 26.20 0.92
CA TRP A 91 3.69 25.24 1.24
C TRP A 91 4.07 23.79 0.91
N LEU A 92 5.22 23.58 0.28
CA LEU A 92 5.70 22.24 -0.07
C LEU A 92 6.19 21.50 1.17
N SER A 93 5.52 20.39 1.50
CA SER A 93 5.82 19.56 2.68
C SER A 93 7.29 19.15 2.76
N ASN A 94 7.90 18.81 1.62
CA ASN A 94 9.29 18.36 1.57
C ASN A 94 10.33 19.46 1.86
N LYS A 95 9.93 20.73 1.77
CA LYS A 95 10.78 21.92 2.06
C LYS A 95 10.45 22.59 3.39
N ARG A 96 9.27 22.33 3.94
CA ARG A 96 8.78 22.92 5.20
C ARG A 96 8.93 21.99 6.41
N SER A 97 9.13 20.69 6.18
CA SER A 97 9.42 19.72 7.25
C SER A 97 10.71 20.05 7.99
N LEU A 98 10.79 19.75 9.29
CA LEU A 98 12.04 19.82 10.07
C LEU A 98 13.07 18.80 9.56
N SER A 99 12.62 17.72 8.93
CA SER A 99 13.45 16.73 8.25
C SER A 99 13.19 16.84 6.74
N PRO A 100 13.70 17.88 6.04
CA PRO A 100 13.39 18.11 4.65
C PRO A 100 13.96 17.00 3.75
N TRP A 101 13.30 16.77 2.60
CA TRP A 101 13.71 15.75 1.64
C TRP A 101 13.68 16.25 0.19
N GLY A 102 14.60 15.71 -0.60
CA GLY A 102 14.56 15.78 -2.06
C GLY A 102 13.98 14.50 -2.62
N TYR A 103 13.60 14.51 -3.90
CA TYR A 103 13.28 13.28 -4.63
C TYR A 103 14.46 12.88 -5.51
N SER A 104 14.65 11.58 -5.67
CA SER A 104 15.55 10.95 -6.63
C SER A 104 14.75 9.99 -7.49
N ILE A 105 15.13 9.79 -8.75
CA ILE A 105 14.41 8.87 -9.63
C ILE A 105 14.99 7.46 -9.47
N ASN A 106 14.19 6.56 -8.91
CA ASN A 106 14.47 5.13 -8.85
C ASN A 106 14.04 4.49 -10.18
N HIS A 107 15.01 4.18 -11.04
CA HIS A 107 14.77 3.59 -12.36
C HIS A 107 14.95 2.07 -12.33
N ASP A 108 13.92 1.33 -12.73
CA ASP A 108 13.95 -0.12 -12.93
C ASP A 108 13.27 -0.49 -14.26
N PRO A 109 14.01 -0.94 -15.30
CA PRO A 109 13.44 -1.28 -16.60
C PRO A 109 12.54 -2.52 -16.57
N SER A 110 12.63 -3.33 -15.52
CA SER A 110 11.78 -4.52 -15.33
C SER A 110 10.44 -4.19 -14.66
N ARG A 111 10.20 -2.93 -14.30
CA ARG A 111 9.01 -2.47 -13.58
C ARG A 111 8.15 -1.54 -14.45
N ILE A 112 6.86 -1.48 -14.14
CA ILE A 112 5.91 -0.51 -14.68
C ILE A 112 5.20 0.17 -13.49
N PRO A 113 5.30 1.51 -13.36
CA PRO A 113 6.14 2.39 -14.17
C PRO A 113 7.63 2.17 -13.86
N ALA A 114 8.49 2.41 -14.85
CA ALA A 114 9.93 2.17 -14.72
C ALA A 114 10.58 3.14 -13.74
N ASP A 115 10.13 4.39 -13.78
CA ASP A 115 10.62 5.48 -12.94
C ASP A 115 9.67 5.72 -11.76
N LEU A 116 10.20 5.64 -10.54
CA LEU A 116 9.48 6.01 -9.32
C LEU A 116 10.24 7.08 -8.56
N PRO A 117 9.58 8.16 -8.09
CA PRO A 117 10.25 9.15 -7.25
C PRO A 117 10.40 8.62 -5.83
N GLU A 118 11.65 8.55 -5.38
CA GLU A 118 12.04 8.08 -4.06
C GLU A 118 12.63 9.23 -3.24
N ALA A 119 12.09 9.44 -2.05
CA ALA A 119 12.52 10.49 -1.14
C ALA A 119 13.93 10.22 -0.56
N ARG A 120 14.73 11.27 -0.44
CA ARG A 120 16.06 11.26 0.17
C ARG A 120 16.16 12.41 1.16
N CYS A 121 16.46 12.10 2.42
CA CYS A 121 16.61 13.11 3.45
C CYS A 121 17.80 14.02 3.12
N LEU A 122 17.60 15.33 3.25
CA LEU A 122 18.63 16.33 2.94
C LEU A 122 19.55 16.59 4.13
N CYS A 123 19.06 16.32 5.34
CA CYS A 123 19.78 16.48 6.60
C CYS A 123 20.09 15.10 7.19
N LEU A 124 21.16 15.00 7.98
CA LEU A 124 21.42 13.87 8.86
C LEU A 124 20.67 14.06 10.18
N GLY A 125 20.72 15.28 10.72
CA GLY A 125 19.92 15.70 11.87
C GLY A 125 18.57 16.27 11.46
N CYS A 126 17.95 17.05 12.33
CA CYS A 126 16.72 17.79 12.01
C CYS A 126 16.97 19.29 12.07
N VAL A 127 16.25 20.07 11.29
CA VAL A 127 16.34 21.53 11.32
C VAL A 127 15.57 22.05 12.52
N ASN A 128 16.22 22.84 13.36
CA ASN A 128 15.59 23.54 14.46
C ASN A 128 14.82 24.76 13.91
N PRO A 129 13.51 24.91 14.20
CA PRO A 129 12.69 25.97 13.61
C PRO A 129 13.02 27.38 14.13
N PHE A 130 13.73 27.49 15.25
CA PHE A 130 14.11 28.78 15.85
C PHE A 130 15.48 29.26 15.34
N THR A 131 16.43 28.36 15.19
CA THR A 131 17.79 28.70 14.74
C THR A 131 17.99 28.54 13.24
N MET A 132 17.10 27.81 12.57
CA MET A 132 17.22 27.40 11.15
C MET A 132 18.50 26.59 10.87
N GLN A 133 19.06 25.96 11.89
CA GLN A 133 20.27 25.13 11.78
C GLN A 133 19.94 23.66 12.01
N GLU A 134 20.77 22.79 11.44
CA GLU A 134 20.71 21.35 11.69
C GLU A 134 21.12 21.06 13.14
N ASP A 135 20.19 20.50 13.91
CA ASP A 135 20.39 19.89 15.20
C ASP A 135 20.64 18.39 15.03
N ARG A 136 21.83 17.94 15.44
CA ARG A 136 22.29 16.55 15.33
C ARG A 136 22.03 15.71 16.58
N SER A 137 21.34 16.27 17.58
CA SER A 137 20.79 15.49 18.70
C SER A 137 19.56 14.67 18.29
N MET A 138 18.96 15.02 17.15
CA MET A 138 17.87 14.29 16.50
C MET A 138 18.36 13.74 15.16
N VAL A 139 17.60 12.82 14.56
CA VAL A 139 17.95 12.17 13.30
C VAL A 139 16.80 12.26 12.29
N SER A 140 17.14 12.66 11.06
CA SER A 140 16.22 12.56 9.92
C SER A 140 16.25 11.15 9.34
N VAL A 141 15.12 10.46 9.37
CA VAL A 141 14.99 9.09 8.83
C VAL A 141 13.95 9.03 7.71
N PRO A 142 14.19 8.23 6.65
CA PRO A 142 13.21 8.05 5.58
C PRO A 142 11.98 7.31 6.06
N VAL A 143 10.81 7.73 5.57
CA VAL A 143 9.52 7.08 5.81
C VAL A 143 9.14 6.27 4.59
N PHE A 144 8.82 4.99 4.79
CA PHE A 144 8.52 4.06 3.71
C PHE A 144 7.02 3.78 3.58
N SER A 145 6.56 3.57 2.34
CA SER A 145 5.19 3.15 2.03
C SER A 145 5.18 2.04 0.97
N GLN A 146 4.08 1.30 0.90
CA GLN A 146 3.86 0.25 -0.10
C GLN A 146 3.21 0.83 -1.36
N VAL A 147 3.88 0.67 -2.49
CA VAL A 147 3.50 1.20 -3.80
C VAL A 147 3.16 0.06 -4.76
N PRO A 148 1.98 0.06 -5.41
CA PRO A 148 1.60 -0.98 -6.35
C PRO A 148 2.35 -0.80 -7.68
N VAL A 149 3.04 -1.84 -8.14
CA VAL A 149 3.79 -1.84 -9.40
C VAL A 149 3.57 -3.13 -10.18
N ARG A 150 3.83 -3.11 -11.48
CA ARG A 150 3.76 -4.33 -12.32
C ARG A 150 5.18 -4.71 -12.75
N ARG A 151 5.65 -5.89 -12.32
CA ARG A 151 6.95 -6.43 -12.76
C ARG A 151 6.81 -7.28 -14.01
N ARG A 152 7.71 -7.05 -14.97
CA ARG A 152 7.90 -7.83 -16.19
C ARG A 152 8.80 -9.03 -15.88
N LEU A 153 8.22 -10.21 -15.91
CA LEU A 153 8.91 -11.48 -15.75
C LEU A 153 9.18 -12.04 -17.15
N CYS A 154 10.31 -11.64 -17.73
CA CYS A 154 10.79 -12.16 -19.01
C CYS A 154 11.73 -13.36 -18.77
N PRO A 155 11.66 -14.42 -19.58
CA PRO A 155 12.64 -15.50 -19.51
C PRO A 155 14.06 -14.96 -19.76
N PRO A 156 15.08 -15.41 -19.02
CA PRO A 156 16.45 -14.98 -19.25
C PRO A 156 16.97 -15.55 -20.59
N PRO A 157 17.84 -14.82 -21.32
CA PRO A 157 18.51 -15.35 -22.49
C PRO A 157 19.25 -16.66 -22.17
N PRO A 158 19.24 -17.68 -23.07
CA PRO A 158 18.73 -17.69 -24.45
C PRO A 158 17.26 -18.13 -24.57
N ARG A 159 16.52 -18.29 -23.46
CA ARG A 159 15.15 -18.81 -23.52
C ARG A 159 14.23 -17.76 -24.14
N LEU A 160 13.67 -18.05 -25.32
CA LEU A 160 12.59 -17.26 -25.90
C LEU A 160 11.25 -17.68 -25.28
N GLY A 161 10.48 -16.69 -24.82
CA GLY A 161 9.13 -16.90 -24.32
C GLY A 161 8.45 -15.57 -23.97
N PRO A 162 7.12 -15.55 -23.85
CA PRO A 162 6.39 -14.31 -23.58
C PRO A 162 6.72 -13.77 -22.19
N CYS A 163 6.96 -12.47 -22.09
CA CYS A 163 7.07 -11.79 -20.81
C CYS A 163 5.71 -11.77 -20.12
N ARG A 164 5.66 -12.24 -18.87
CA ARG A 164 4.46 -12.15 -18.03
C ARG A 164 4.54 -10.91 -17.16
N GLN A 165 3.39 -10.35 -16.79
CA GLN A 165 3.34 -9.26 -15.83
C GLN A 165 2.70 -9.71 -14.53
N ARG A 166 3.25 -9.27 -13.41
CA ARG A 166 2.72 -9.55 -12.07
C ARG A 166 2.62 -8.25 -11.28
N ALA A 167 1.46 -7.99 -10.70
CA ALA A 167 1.28 -6.91 -9.75
C ALA A 167 1.93 -7.28 -8.40
N VAL A 168 2.76 -6.39 -7.87
CA VAL A 168 3.51 -6.57 -6.62
C VAL A 168 3.50 -5.24 -5.87
N MET A 169 3.52 -5.29 -4.53
CA MET A 169 3.75 -4.11 -3.71
C MET A 169 5.26 -3.94 -3.49
N GLU A 170 5.81 -2.78 -3.84
CA GLU A 170 7.19 -2.41 -3.57
C GLU A 170 7.27 -1.35 -2.47
N THR A 171 8.28 -1.45 -1.62
CA THR A 171 8.52 -0.49 -0.55
C THR A 171 9.38 0.67 -1.06
N LEU A 172 8.87 1.89 -0.93
CA LEU A 172 9.55 3.11 -1.38
C LEU A 172 9.54 4.19 -0.31
N ALA A 173 10.62 4.96 -0.23
CA ALA A 173 10.68 6.13 0.63
C ALA A 173 9.81 7.25 0.04
N VAL A 174 8.83 7.73 0.80
CA VAL A 174 7.87 8.78 0.38
C VAL A 174 8.14 10.13 1.03
N GLY A 175 8.95 10.17 2.08
CA GLY A 175 9.37 11.40 2.76
C GLY A 175 10.39 11.11 3.85
N CYS A 176 10.65 12.10 4.69
CA CYS A 176 11.50 11.95 5.88
C CYS A 176 10.79 12.49 7.11
N THR A 177 11.07 11.89 8.26
CA THR A 177 10.59 12.31 9.58
C THR A 177 11.76 12.54 10.52
N CYS A 178 11.55 13.38 11.52
CA CYS A 178 12.50 13.65 12.58
C CYS A 178 12.21 12.74 13.78
N ILE A 179 13.25 12.09 14.32
CA ILE A 179 13.17 11.26 15.53
C ILE A 179 14.28 11.63 16.52
N PHE A 180 14.07 11.35 17.81
CA PHE A 180 15.06 11.51 18.87
C PHE A 180 15.94 10.25 18.97
#